data_AF-A0A353LY65-F1
#
_entry.id   AF-A0A353LY65-F1
#
_cell.length_a   1.000
_cell.length_b   1.000
_cell.length_c   1.000
_cell.angle_alpha   90.00
_cell.angle_beta   90.00
_cell.angle_gamma   90.00
#
_symmetry.space_group_name_H-M   'P 1'
#
loop_
_entity.id
_entity.type
_entity.pdbx_description
1 polymer ?
#
loop_
_entity_poly.entity_id
_entity_poly.type
_entity_poly.pdbx_seq_one_letter_code
_entity_poly.pdbx_strand_id
1 'polypeptide(L)'
;DPDGPSVIVVTENSLPRLEQLEIRFGPPADQRGATLAAYSPSRQDPEGLAEKIRDATGGAVFDDIVIMAPSAALVEESAGWLGDDGLLNIFAGVPRGTMAHLDLSKVYMAGQRWIGSSGSSLADLGYTLEKIQTRALRTESTVAAIAGLNAAKEGLQAVQDGSFPGKIVVWPQLPSLPLIPLPELAKHLPKVAAKLSPEGYWTKEAEDELLFSQLAKDSKGWG
;
A
#
# COMPACT_ATOMS: atom_id res chain seq x y z
N ASP A 1 -1.58 10.08 -15.28
CA ASP A 1 -0.65 10.04 -16.40
C ASP A 1 -1.45 9.60 -17.61
N PRO A 2 -1.54 10.39 -18.69
CA PRO A 2 -2.16 9.94 -19.94
C PRO A 2 -1.47 8.69 -20.53
N ASP A 3 -0.21 8.43 -20.16
CA ASP A 3 0.57 7.26 -20.58
C ASP A 3 0.63 6.18 -19.47
N GLY A 4 -0.38 6.15 -18.59
CA GLY A 4 -0.47 5.16 -17.52
C GLY A 4 -0.80 3.74 -18.03
N PRO A 5 -0.67 2.71 -17.17
CA PRO A 5 -0.94 1.33 -17.57
C PRO A 5 -2.39 1.16 -18.00
N SER A 6 -2.58 0.45 -19.11
CA SER A 6 -3.91 0.09 -19.65
C SER A 6 -4.51 -1.12 -18.92
N VAL A 7 -3.67 -2.01 -18.39
CA VAL A 7 -4.06 -3.18 -17.61
C VAL A 7 -3.19 -3.25 -16.36
N ILE A 8 -3.82 -3.41 -15.20
CA ILE A 8 -3.18 -3.58 -13.90
C ILE A 8 -3.66 -4.90 -13.32
N VAL A 9 -2.73 -5.82 -13.10
CA VAL A 9 -3.00 -7.09 -12.42
C VAL A 9 -2.38 -7.06 -11.04
N VAL A 10 -3.17 -7.41 -10.02
CA VAL A 10 -2.70 -7.48 -8.63
C VAL A 10 -2.97 -8.85 -8.05
N THR A 11 -1.96 -9.45 -7.42
CA THR A 11 -2.10 -10.67 -6.63
C THR A 11 -1.92 -10.38 -5.14
N GLU A 12 -2.90 -10.76 -4.32
CA GLU A 12 -2.87 -10.54 -2.86
C GLU A 12 -3.53 -11.71 -2.11
N ASN A 13 -2.85 -12.21 -1.08
CA ASN A 13 -3.33 -13.36 -0.30
C ASN A 13 -4.44 -12.99 0.69
N SER A 14 -4.45 -11.73 1.16
CA SER A 14 -5.44 -11.22 2.09
C SER A 14 -6.69 -10.74 1.36
N LEU A 15 -7.77 -11.51 1.47
CA LEU A 15 -9.06 -11.18 0.88
C LEU A 15 -9.61 -9.81 1.34
N PRO A 16 -9.52 -9.43 2.63
CA PRO A 16 -9.91 -8.08 3.05
C PRO A 16 -9.09 -6.97 2.37
N ARG A 17 -7.77 -7.19 2.16
CA ARG A 17 -6.94 -6.20 1.45
C ARG A 17 -7.29 -6.11 -0.03
N LEU A 18 -7.59 -7.25 -0.65
CA LEU A 18 -8.04 -7.32 -2.05
C LEU A 18 -9.35 -6.53 -2.24
N GLU A 19 -10.33 -6.74 -1.36
CA GLU A 19 -11.60 -6.00 -1.39
C GLU A 19 -11.39 -4.49 -1.23
N GLN A 20 -10.54 -4.08 -0.27
CA GLN A 20 -10.21 -2.66 -0.09
C GLN A 20 -9.48 -2.07 -1.31
N LEU A 21 -8.64 -2.87 -1.99
CA LEU A 21 -7.97 -2.45 -3.22
C LEU A 21 -8.99 -2.21 -4.33
N GLU A 22 -9.94 -3.11 -4.54
CA GLU A 22 -11.00 -2.95 -5.54
C GLU A 22 -11.87 -1.73 -5.26
N ILE A 23 -12.32 -1.55 -4.01
CA ILE A 23 -13.13 -0.39 -3.60
C ILE A 23 -12.39 0.92 -3.86
N ARG A 24 -11.09 0.97 -3.56
CA ARG A 24 -10.30 2.19 -3.61
C ARG A 24 -9.79 2.53 -5.00
N PHE A 25 -9.40 1.52 -5.78
CA PHE A 25 -8.68 1.71 -7.04
C PHE A 25 -9.48 1.29 -8.28
N GLY A 26 -10.59 0.56 -8.12
CA GLY A 26 -11.52 0.26 -9.22
C GLY A 26 -12.09 1.53 -9.87
N PRO A 27 -12.79 2.42 -9.13
CA PRO A 27 -13.37 3.62 -9.73
C PRO A 27 -12.33 4.54 -10.40
N PRO A 28 -11.14 4.81 -9.81
CA PRO A 28 -10.09 5.56 -10.51
C PRO A 28 -9.53 4.87 -11.76
N ALA A 29 -9.46 3.53 -11.80
CA ALA A 29 -9.04 2.78 -12.98
C ALA A 29 -10.08 2.91 -14.10
N ASP A 30 -11.36 2.71 -13.78
CA ASP A 30 -12.48 2.85 -14.73
C ASP A 30 -12.54 4.26 -15.33
N GLN A 31 -12.38 5.29 -14.50
CA GLN A 31 -12.34 6.69 -14.95
C GLN A 31 -11.21 6.97 -15.94
N ARG A 32 -10.13 6.18 -15.89
CA ARG A 32 -8.98 6.27 -16.80
C ARG A 32 -9.06 5.30 -17.97
N GLY A 33 -10.09 4.46 -18.03
CA GLY A 33 -10.21 3.39 -19.03
C GLY A 33 -9.18 2.28 -18.85
N ALA A 34 -8.64 2.10 -17.64
CA ALA A 34 -7.70 1.03 -17.34
C ALA A 34 -8.43 -0.18 -16.72
N THR A 35 -8.04 -1.38 -17.12
CA THR A 35 -8.55 -2.63 -16.52
C THR A 35 -7.80 -2.91 -15.22
N LEU A 36 -8.52 -3.03 -14.09
CA LEU A 36 -7.96 -3.52 -12.83
C LEU A 36 -8.45 -4.94 -12.56
N ALA A 37 -7.53 -5.91 -12.57
CA ALA A 37 -7.81 -7.31 -12.28
C ALA A 37 -7.09 -7.74 -10.99
N ALA A 38 -7.88 -8.05 -9.96
CA ALA A 38 -7.36 -8.39 -8.65
C ALA A 38 -7.64 -9.87 -8.34
N TYR A 39 -6.60 -10.63 -8.00
CA TYR A 39 -6.70 -12.07 -7.75
C TYR A 39 -6.11 -12.45 -6.39
N SER A 40 -6.72 -13.44 -5.75
CA SER A 40 -6.13 -14.07 -4.57
C SER A 40 -5.61 -15.46 -4.91
N PRO A 41 -4.28 -15.69 -4.79
CA PRO A 41 -3.69 -17.01 -4.98
C PRO A 41 -4.27 -18.07 -4.04
N SER A 42 -4.71 -17.68 -2.83
CA SER A 42 -5.29 -18.60 -1.85
C SER A 42 -6.67 -19.17 -2.23
N ARG A 43 -7.33 -18.60 -3.25
CA ARG A 43 -8.63 -19.05 -3.75
C ARG A 43 -8.55 -19.87 -5.04
N GLN A 44 -7.34 -20.12 -5.56
CA GLN A 44 -7.14 -20.75 -6.87
C GLN A 44 -5.97 -21.71 -6.78
N ASP A 45 -5.96 -22.72 -7.65
CA ASP A 45 -4.71 -23.43 -7.92
C ASP A 45 -3.80 -22.57 -8.82
N PRO A 46 -2.49 -22.86 -8.89
CA PRO A 46 -1.55 -22.06 -9.66
C PRO A 46 -1.88 -21.98 -11.16
N GLU A 47 -2.40 -23.05 -11.75
CA GLU A 47 -2.75 -23.09 -13.18
C GLU A 47 -3.93 -22.17 -13.50
N GLY A 48 -4.96 -22.18 -12.65
CA GLY A 48 -6.12 -21.29 -12.79
C GLY A 48 -5.77 -19.82 -12.59
N LEU A 49 -4.82 -19.51 -11.69
CA LEU A 49 -4.33 -18.13 -11.54
C LEU A 49 -3.63 -17.65 -12.81
N ALA A 50 -2.74 -18.48 -13.37
CA ALA A 50 -2.02 -18.15 -14.61
C ALA A 50 -2.98 -17.98 -15.80
N GLU A 51 -4.04 -18.78 -15.89
CA GLU A 51 -5.08 -18.63 -16.91
C GLU A 51 -5.81 -17.30 -16.78
N LYS A 52 -6.25 -16.94 -15.58
CA LYS A 52 -6.91 -15.64 -15.35
C LYS A 52 -6.01 -14.45 -15.64
N ILE A 53 -4.72 -14.54 -15.32
CA ILE A 53 -3.75 -13.50 -15.67
C ILE A 53 -3.69 -13.35 -17.19
N ARG A 54 -3.58 -14.46 -17.94
CA ARG A 54 -3.59 -14.43 -19.42
C ARG A 54 -4.88 -13.86 -19.97
N ASP A 55 -6.03 -14.22 -19.40
CA ASP A 55 -7.32 -13.67 -19.84
C ASP A 55 -7.38 -12.16 -19.61
N ALA A 56 -6.91 -11.67 -18.46
CA ALA A 56 -6.87 -10.24 -18.15
C ALA A 56 -5.92 -9.45 -19.06
N THR A 57 -4.81 -10.06 -19.49
CA THR A 57 -3.83 -9.42 -20.38
C THR A 57 -4.07 -9.70 -21.87
N GLY A 58 -5.08 -10.49 -22.22
CA GLY A 58 -5.27 -10.96 -23.61
C GLY A 58 -4.11 -11.81 -24.12
N GLY A 59 -3.39 -12.48 -23.22
CA GLY A 59 -2.20 -13.30 -23.50
C GLY A 59 -0.90 -12.50 -23.56
N ALA A 60 -0.92 -11.19 -23.35
CA ALA A 60 0.29 -10.38 -23.29
C ALA A 60 1.08 -10.60 -21.98
N VAL A 61 2.37 -10.32 -22.04
CA VAL A 61 3.29 -10.21 -20.90
C VAL A 61 3.29 -8.77 -20.36
N PHE A 62 3.89 -8.55 -19.19
CA PHE A 62 3.91 -7.23 -18.55
C PHE A 62 5.12 -6.40 -18.96
N ASP A 63 4.91 -5.09 -19.11
CA ASP A 63 5.99 -4.10 -19.28
C ASP A 63 6.68 -3.81 -17.94
N ASP A 64 5.90 -3.78 -16.85
CA ASP A 64 6.38 -3.50 -15.50
C ASP A 64 5.81 -4.53 -14.52
N ILE A 65 6.66 -5.05 -13.63
CA ILE A 65 6.23 -5.88 -12.50
C ILE A 65 6.85 -5.33 -11.21
N VAL A 66 6.01 -5.09 -10.20
CA VAL A 66 6.45 -4.63 -8.88
C VAL A 66 6.15 -5.71 -7.84
N ILE A 67 7.21 -6.24 -7.22
CA ILE A 67 7.11 -7.29 -6.21
C ILE A 67 7.15 -6.65 -4.82
N MET A 68 6.04 -6.77 -4.11
CA MET A 68 5.86 -6.21 -2.77
C MET A 68 5.90 -7.29 -1.65
N ALA A 69 6.00 -8.57 -2.02
CA ALA A 69 6.11 -9.68 -1.08
C ALA A 69 7.55 -10.24 -1.02
N PRO A 70 8.12 -10.52 0.17
CA PRO A 70 9.52 -10.93 0.31
C PRO A 70 9.71 -12.42 0.00
N SER A 71 9.54 -12.83 -1.27
CA SER A 71 9.60 -14.22 -1.71
C SER A 71 10.46 -14.39 -2.96
N ALA A 72 11.51 -15.21 -2.88
CA ALA A 72 12.33 -15.57 -4.05
C ALA A 72 11.53 -16.29 -5.13
N ALA A 73 10.65 -17.22 -4.73
CA ALA A 73 9.82 -17.96 -5.68
C ALA A 73 8.91 -17.02 -6.48
N LEU A 74 8.35 -15.98 -5.84
CA LEU A 74 7.56 -14.97 -6.55
C LEU A 74 8.42 -14.13 -7.49
N VAL A 75 9.68 -13.85 -7.14
CA VAL A 75 10.63 -13.15 -8.04
C VAL A 75 10.91 -13.99 -9.28
N GLU A 76 11.21 -15.28 -9.11
CA GLU A 76 11.48 -16.19 -10.22
C GLU A 76 10.26 -16.37 -11.14
N GLU A 77 9.09 -16.60 -10.54
CA GLU A 77 7.84 -16.75 -11.28
C GLU A 77 7.51 -15.47 -12.06
N SER A 78 7.59 -14.31 -11.40
CA SER A 78 7.27 -13.00 -12.00
C SER A 78 8.20 -12.66 -13.16
N ALA A 79 9.49 -13.01 -13.08
CA ALA A 79 10.43 -12.77 -14.16
C ALA A 79 10.02 -13.48 -15.47
N GLY A 80 9.30 -14.61 -15.37
CA GLY A 80 8.74 -15.32 -16.52
C GLY A 80 7.57 -14.60 -17.21
N TRP A 81 6.92 -13.67 -16.53
CA TRP A 81 5.80 -12.87 -17.05
C TRP A 81 6.22 -11.51 -17.59
N LEU A 82 7.49 -11.13 -17.46
CA LEU A 82 8.01 -9.85 -17.93
C LEU A 82 8.35 -9.91 -19.42
N GLY A 83 7.91 -8.90 -20.17
CA GLY A 83 8.23 -8.74 -21.58
C GLY A 83 9.65 -8.25 -21.85
N ASP A 84 9.95 -8.06 -23.14
CA ASP A 84 11.19 -7.42 -23.57
C ASP A 84 11.20 -5.95 -23.13
N ASP A 85 12.38 -5.40 -22.84
CA ASP A 85 12.62 -4.06 -22.30
C ASP A 85 11.90 -3.72 -20.98
N GLY A 86 11.26 -4.73 -20.35
CA GLY A 86 10.46 -4.55 -19.16
C GLY A 86 11.25 -4.33 -17.87
N LEU A 87 10.58 -3.83 -16.84
CA LEU A 87 11.13 -3.55 -15.52
C LEU A 87 10.57 -4.49 -14.45
N LEU A 88 11.46 -5.27 -13.81
CA LEU A 88 11.16 -6.00 -12.58
C LEU A 88 11.67 -5.21 -11.38
N ASN A 89 10.76 -4.64 -10.59
CA ASN A 89 11.09 -3.95 -9.35
C ASN A 89 10.87 -4.85 -8.13
N ILE A 90 11.96 -5.30 -7.52
CA ILE A 90 11.96 -6.07 -6.28
C ILE A 90 11.97 -5.08 -5.11
N PHE A 91 10.79 -4.56 -4.79
CA PHE A 91 10.61 -3.58 -3.71
C PHE A 91 10.60 -4.24 -2.32
N ALA A 92 10.17 -5.50 -2.24
CA ALA A 92 10.05 -6.22 -1.00
C ALA A 92 11.39 -6.35 -0.26
N GLY A 93 11.35 -6.25 1.08
CA GLY A 93 12.50 -6.49 1.94
C GLY A 93 12.86 -7.98 2.01
N VAL A 94 13.45 -8.52 0.95
CA VAL A 94 13.90 -9.92 0.89
C VAL A 94 15.03 -10.13 1.92
N PRO A 95 14.96 -11.16 2.80
CA PRO A 95 15.99 -11.42 3.78
C PRO A 95 17.38 -11.62 3.16
N ARG A 96 18.42 -11.16 3.86
CA ARG A 96 19.79 -11.37 3.43
C ARG A 96 20.10 -12.87 3.38
N GLY A 97 20.68 -13.32 2.27
CA GLY A 97 21.03 -14.73 2.04
C GLY A 97 19.94 -15.54 1.34
N THR A 98 18.77 -14.94 1.08
CA THR A 98 17.79 -15.52 0.16
C THR A 98 18.35 -15.50 -1.26
N MET A 99 18.28 -16.65 -1.94
CA MET A 99 18.77 -16.85 -3.31
C MET A 99 17.59 -17.05 -4.24
N ALA A 100 17.72 -16.60 -5.50
CA ALA A 100 16.78 -16.83 -6.57
C ALA A 100 17.51 -17.28 -7.85
N HIS A 101 16.88 -18.15 -8.63
CA HIS A 101 17.34 -18.66 -9.91
C HIS A 101 16.71 -17.89 -11.06
N LEU A 102 17.48 -16.99 -11.66
CA LEU A 102 17.01 -16.13 -12.74
C LEU A 102 17.84 -16.33 -14.00
N ASP A 103 17.17 -16.35 -15.15
CA ASP A 103 17.81 -16.43 -16.46
C ASP A 103 18.35 -15.05 -16.88
N LEU A 104 19.64 -14.83 -16.66
CA LEU A 104 20.30 -13.57 -17.01
C LEU A 104 20.28 -13.26 -18.52
N SER A 105 19.98 -14.23 -19.40
CA SER A 105 19.81 -13.96 -20.83
C SER A 105 18.73 -12.93 -21.10
N LYS A 106 17.70 -12.87 -20.25
CA LYS A 106 16.63 -11.87 -20.34
C LYS A 106 17.13 -10.43 -20.19
N VAL A 107 18.19 -10.22 -19.41
CA VAL A 107 18.78 -8.89 -19.23
C VAL A 107 19.58 -8.45 -20.46
N TYR A 108 20.49 -9.31 -20.95
CA TYR A 108 21.42 -8.90 -22.01
C TYR A 108 20.93 -9.17 -23.44
N MET A 109 19.93 -10.04 -23.63
CA MET A 109 19.35 -10.32 -24.95
C MET A 109 17.99 -9.64 -25.16
N ALA A 110 17.18 -9.51 -24.10
CA ALA A 110 15.82 -8.99 -24.17
C ALA A 110 15.63 -7.63 -23.48
N GLY A 111 16.72 -6.99 -23.02
CA GLY A 111 16.66 -5.63 -22.48
C GLY A 111 15.98 -5.50 -21.11
N GLN A 112 15.63 -6.60 -20.45
CA GLN A 112 14.97 -6.55 -19.15
C GLN A 112 15.85 -5.89 -18.10
N ARG A 113 15.23 -5.07 -17.24
CA ARG A 113 15.89 -4.40 -16.11
C ARG A 113 15.33 -4.95 -14.82
N TRP A 114 16.19 -5.49 -13.97
CA TRP A 114 15.81 -5.97 -12.65
C TRP A 114 16.46 -5.11 -11.59
N ILE A 115 15.64 -4.44 -10.77
CA ILE A 115 16.10 -3.48 -9.78
C ILE A 115 15.61 -3.87 -8.39
N GLY A 116 16.40 -3.51 -7.38
CA GLY A 116 15.95 -3.44 -6.00
C GLY A 116 16.19 -2.03 -5.49
N SER A 117 15.25 -1.51 -4.69
CA SER A 117 15.38 -0.18 -4.09
C SER A 117 15.58 -0.29 -2.59
N SER A 118 16.53 0.48 -2.05
CA SER A 118 16.67 0.65 -0.60
C SER A 118 16.47 2.13 -0.24
N GLY A 119 15.34 2.41 0.41
CA GLY A 119 15.01 3.76 0.86
C GLY A 119 14.70 4.74 -0.27
N SER A 120 14.79 6.03 0.07
CA SER A 120 14.53 7.14 -0.84
C SER A 120 15.58 8.22 -0.62
N SER A 121 16.08 8.80 -1.71
CA SER A 121 16.96 9.97 -1.63
C SER A 121 16.17 11.21 -1.18
N LEU A 122 16.86 12.28 -0.79
CA LEU A 122 16.20 13.56 -0.49
C LEU A 122 15.42 14.10 -1.69
N ALA A 123 15.90 13.84 -2.92
CA ALA A 123 15.20 14.22 -4.14
C ALA A 123 13.88 13.45 -4.30
N ASP A 124 13.88 12.15 -4.03
CA ASP A 124 12.68 11.31 -4.09
C ASP A 124 11.63 11.74 -3.05
N LEU A 125 12.08 12.08 -1.85
CA LEU A 125 11.23 12.62 -0.79
C LEU A 125 10.63 13.97 -1.20
N GLY A 126 11.45 14.87 -1.76
CA GLY A 126 11.01 16.17 -2.28
C GLY A 126 9.97 16.03 -3.39
N TYR A 127 10.20 15.13 -4.36
CA TYR A 127 9.26 14.83 -5.42
C TYR A 127 7.93 14.27 -4.89
N THR A 128 8.00 13.35 -3.92
CA THR A 128 6.80 12.78 -3.28
C THR A 128 5.98 13.86 -2.57
N LEU A 129 6.65 14.78 -1.85
CA LEU A 129 5.99 15.91 -1.19
C LEU A 129 5.30 16.83 -2.20
N GLU A 130 5.96 17.17 -3.31
CA GLU A 130 5.37 17.98 -4.38
C GLU A 130 4.09 17.31 -4.94
N LYS A 131 4.13 16.00 -5.18
CA LYS A 131 2.96 15.25 -5.68
C LYS A 131 1.81 15.20 -4.68
N ILE A 132 2.11 15.16 -3.38
CA ILE A 132 1.08 15.25 -2.33
C ILE A 132 0.48 16.66 -2.29
N GLN A 133 1.31 17.71 -2.33
CA GLN A 133 0.87 19.11 -2.31
C GLN A 133 0.00 19.47 -3.52
N THR A 134 0.34 18.94 -4.70
CA THR A 134 -0.44 19.11 -5.94
C THR A 134 -1.66 18.19 -6.02
N ARG A 135 -1.93 17.38 -4.99
CA ARG A 135 -2.99 16.35 -4.93
C ARG A 135 -2.90 15.30 -6.05
N ALA A 136 -1.78 15.21 -6.74
CA ALA A 136 -1.49 14.17 -7.72
C ALA A 136 -1.32 12.79 -7.05
N LEU A 137 -0.88 12.76 -5.78
CA LEU A 137 -0.88 11.59 -4.91
C LEU A 137 -1.72 11.87 -3.66
N ARG A 138 -2.64 10.95 -3.35
CA ARG A 138 -3.49 11.03 -2.14
C ARG A 138 -3.02 9.99 -1.12
N THR A 139 -2.18 10.38 -0.17
CA THR A 139 -1.67 9.51 0.90
C THR A 139 -2.63 9.39 2.09
N GLU A 140 -3.56 10.33 2.19
CA GLU A 140 -4.53 10.50 3.29
C GLU A 140 -5.42 9.26 3.48
N SER A 141 -5.69 8.54 2.40
CA SER A 141 -6.47 7.30 2.41
C SER A 141 -5.71 6.07 2.91
N THR A 142 -4.45 6.20 3.36
CA THR A 142 -3.67 5.06 3.90
C THR A 142 -3.77 4.90 5.41
N VAL A 143 -4.24 5.91 6.16
CA VAL A 143 -4.41 5.80 7.62
C VAL A 143 -5.62 4.91 7.91
N ALA A 144 -5.42 3.87 8.71
CA ALA A 144 -6.46 2.92 9.11
C ALA A 144 -6.77 2.98 10.61
N ALA A 145 -5.79 3.38 11.43
CA ALA A 145 -5.96 3.56 12.87
C ALA A 145 -5.02 4.65 13.41
N ILE A 146 -5.39 5.21 14.55
CA ILE A 146 -4.59 6.18 15.30
C ILE A 146 -4.28 5.65 16.69
N ALA A 147 -3.12 6.01 17.24
CA ALA A 147 -2.70 5.56 18.57
C ALA A 147 -1.80 6.59 19.27
N GLY A 148 -1.76 6.53 20.59
CA GLY A 148 -0.78 7.21 21.44
C GLY A 148 0.48 6.40 21.64
N LEU A 149 1.50 7.01 22.25
CA LEU A 149 2.79 6.35 22.50
C LEU A 149 2.65 5.06 23.33
N ASN A 150 1.80 5.05 24.36
CA ASN A 150 1.65 3.88 25.23
C ASN A 150 0.98 2.69 24.51
N ALA A 151 0.23 2.95 23.44
CA ALA A 151 -0.40 1.94 22.60
C ALA A 151 0.52 1.48 21.44
N ALA A 152 1.76 1.98 21.33
CA ALA A 152 2.65 1.63 20.24
C ALA A 152 2.97 0.12 20.17
N LYS A 153 3.11 -0.55 21.32
CA LYS A 153 3.32 -2.01 21.37
C LYS A 153 2.13 -2.77 20.80
N GLU A 154 0.91 -2.38 21.16
CA GLU A 154 -0.33 -2.93 20.63
C GLU A 154 -0.43 -2.67 19.12
N GLY A 155 -0.08 -1.46 18.67
CA GLY A 155 -0.01 -1.12 17.26
C GLY A 155 0.96 -2.00 16.47
N LEU A 156 2.17 -2.27 17.00
CA LEU A 156 3.13 -3.18 16.37
C LEU A 156 2.59 -4.62 16.27
N GLN A 157 1.92 -5.10 17.32
CA GLN A 157 1.26 -6.41 17.29
C GLN A 157 0.16 -6.45 16.23
N ALA A 158 -0.67 -5.41 16.14
CA ALA A 158 -1.72 -5.32 15.12
C ALA A 158 -1.17 -5.29 13.69
N VAL A 159 0.02 -4.70 13.47
CA VAL A 159 0.72 -4.77 12.19
C VAL A 159 1.18 -6.20 11.89
N GLN A 160 1.76 -6.89 12.89
CA GLN A 160 2.19 -8.28 12.75
C GLN A 160 1.01 -9.22 12.44
N ASP A 161 -0.13 -9.01 13.09
CA ASP A 161 -1.34 -9.82 12.92
C ASP A 161 -2.17 -9.39 11.71
N GLY A 162 -1.80 -8.29 11.04
CA GLY A 162 -2.51 -7.77 9.88
C GLY A 162 -3.91 -7.25 10.19
N SER A 163 -4.16 -6.78 11.42
CA SER A 163 -5.50 -6.42 11.92
C SER A 163 -6.13 -5.21 11.22
N PHE A 164 -5.33 -4.35 10.59
CA PHE A 164 -5.81 -3.14 9.91
C PHE A 164 -5.37 -3.10 8.43
N PRO A 165 -6.25 -2.71 7.50
CA PRO A 165 -5.93 -2.58 6.08
C PRO A 165 -5.28 -1.22 5.79
N GLY A 166 -4.14 -0.93 6.43
CA GLY A 166 -3.41 0.32 6.22
C GLY A 166 -2.42 0.64 7.33
N LYS A 167 -2.11 1.94 7.47
CA LYS A 167 -1.13 2.45 8.42
C LYS A 167 -1.79 2.75 9.76
N ILE A 168 -1.08 2.41 10.83
CA ILE A 168 -1.33 2.92 12.16
C ILE A 168 -0.42 4.13 12.35
N VAL A 169 -0.99 5.30 12.63
CA VAL A 169 -0.22 6.49 12.95
C VAL A 169 -0.15 6.62 14.46
N VAL A 170 1.06 6.79 15.00
CA VAL A 170 1.29 6.99 16.44
C VAL A 170 1.59 8.46 16.66
N TRP A 171 0.87 9.09 17.59
CA TRP A 171 1.11 10.46 18.05
C TRP A 171 1.86 10.43 19.39
N PRO A 172 3.19 10.62 19.41
CA PRO A 172 3.98 10.52 20.63
C PRO A 172 3.55 11.51 21.72
N GLN A 173 3.06 12.67 21.32
CA GLN A 173 2.57 13.74 22.20
C GLN A 173 1.23 13.43 22.88
N LEU A 174 0.54 12.36 22.50
CA LEU A 174 -0.73 11.93 23.08
C LEU A 174 -0.56 10.55 23.74
N PRO A 175 0.23 10.41 24.81
CA PRO A 175 0.67 9.11 25.32
C PRO A 175 -0.49 8.18 25.70
N SER A 176 -1.61 8.75 26.18
CA SER A 176 -2.78 8.01 26.67
C SER A 176 -3.85 7.74 25.61
N LEU A 177 -3.66 8.17 24.36
CA LEU A 177 -4.60 7.87 23.28
C LEU A 177 -4.57 6.36 23.00
N PRO A 178 -5.69 5.63 23.13
CA PRO A 178 -5.72 4.20 22.81
C PRO A 178 -5.59 3.97 21.30
N LEU A 179 -5.34 2.73 20.91
CA LEU A 179 -5.39 2.32 19.50
C LEU A 179 -6.86 2.34 19.03
N ILE A 180 -7.18 3.25 18.10
CA ILE A 180 -8.54 3.48 17.61
C ILE A 180 -8.56 3.31 16.09
N PRO A 181 -9.31 2.33 15.55
CA PRO A 181 -9.56 2.21 14.12
C PRO A 181 -10.41 3.39 13.64
N LEU A 182 -10.15 3.92 12.43
CA LEU A 182 -10.94 5.05 11.89
C LEU A 182 -12.46 4.77 11.83
N PRO A 183 -12.94 3.57 11.46
CA PRO A 183 -14.38 3.26 11.49
C PRO A 183 -15.02 3.38 12.88
N GLU A 184 -14.23 3.27 13.94
CA GLU A 184 -14.70 3.37 15.33
C GLU A 184 -14.47 4.76 15.94
N LEU A 185 -13.80 5.67 15.21
CA LEU A 185 -13.35 6.95 15.73
C LEU A 185 -14.50 7.78 16.30
N ALA A 186 -15.70 7.71 15.73
CA ALA A 186 -16.87 8.43 16.22
C ALA A 186 -17.29 8.04 17.66
N LYS A 187 -17.01 6.80 18.08
CA LYS A 187 -17.31 6.30 19.44
C LYS A 187 -16.37 6.91 20.49
N HIS A 188 -15.13 7.21 20.09
CA HIS A 188 -14.07 7.68 21.00
C HIS A 188 -13.85 9.21 20.92
N LEU A 189 -13.87 9.74 19.70
CA LEU A 189 -13.51 11.11 19.36
C LEU A 189 -14.49 11.67 18.29
N PRO A 190 -15.77 11.92 18.66
CA PRO A 190 -16.81 12.29 17.69
C PRO A 190 -16.50 13.60 16.94
N LYS A 191 -15.85 14.57 17.59
CA LYS A 191 -15.45 15.82 16.93
C LYS A 191 -14.37 15.62 15.87
N VAL A 192 -13.42 14.71 16.13
CA VAL A 192 -12.36 14.35 15.18
C VAL A 192 -12.96 13.55 14.02
N ALA A 193 -13.84 12.59 14.32
CA ALA A 193 -14.52 11.79 13.31
C ALA A 193 -15.34 12.64 12.33
N ALA A 194 -15.98 13.72 12.81
CA ALA A 194 -16.72 14.66 11.97
C ALA A 194 -15.84 15.46 10.98
N LYS A 195 -14.51 15.38 11.09
CA LYS A 195 -13.54 16.03 10.20
C LYS A 195 -12.91 15.08 9.19
N LEU A 196 -13.21 13.78 9.26
CA LEU A 196 -12.80 12.83 8.22
C LEU A 196 -13.40 13.22 6.86
N SER A 197 -12.79 12.73 5.78
CA SER A 197 -13.38 12.88 4.45
C SER A 197 -14.75 12.19 4.37
N PRO A 198 -15.61 12.50 3.39
CA PRO A 198 -16.88 11.80 3.19
C PRO A 198 -16.73 10.27 3.07
N GLU A 199 -15.60 9.81 2.55
CA GLU A 199 -15.23 8.40 2.41
C GLU A 199 -14.59 7.80 3.67
N GLY A 200 -14.45 8.57 4.76
CA GLY A 200 -13.91 8.13 6.03
C GLY A 200 -12.38 8.20 6.15
N TYR A 201 -11.70 8.91 5.24
CA TYR A 201 -10.24 9.04 5.28
C TYR A 201 -9.78 10.11 6.26
N TRP A 202 -8.57 9.93 6.79
CA TRP A 202 -7.89 10.93 7.61
C TRP A 202 -7.68 12.22 6.82
N THR A 203 -7.74 13.38 7.49
CA THR A 203 -7.60 14.70 6.85
C THR A 203 -6.76 15.61 7.73
N LYS A 204 -6.31 16.74 7.16
CA LYS A 204 -5.62 17.77 7.92
C LYS A 204 -6.52 18.36 9.02
N GLU A 205 -7.80 18.56 8.73
CA GLU A 205 -8.79 19.07 9.67
C GLU A 205 -9.03 18.09 10.85
N ALA A 206 -8.99 16.78 10.60
CA ALA A 206 -9.07 15.77 11.64
C ALA A 206 -7.81 15.76 12.53
N GLU A 207 -6.63 15.91 11.93
CA GLU A 207 -5.39 16.06 12.68
C GLU A 207 -5.39 17.29 13.58
N ASP A 208 -5.79 18.44 13.04
CA ASP A 208 -5.82 19.69 13.79
C ASP A 208 -6.82 19.62 14.95
N GLU A 209 -8.01 19.03 14.74
CA GLU A 209 -8.99 18.80 15.81
C GLU A 209 -8.51 17.78 16.85
N LEU A 210 -7.80 16.72 16.45
CA LEU A 210 -7.20 15.75 17.37
C LEU A 210 -6.21 16.46 18.30
N LEU A 211 -5.26 17.19 17.74
CA LEU A 211 -4.24 17.89 18.52
C LEU A 211 -4.85 18.96 19.41
N PHE A 212 -5.76 19.77 18.88
CA PHE A 212 -6.46 20.80 19.65
C PHE A 212 -7.23 20.21 20.83
N SER A 213 -8.04 19.17 20.59
CA SER A 213 -8.93 18.60 21.60
C SER A 213 -8.24 17.76 22.66
N GLN A 214 -7.10 17.14 22.36
CA GLN A 214 -6.40 16.24 23.29
C GLN A 214 -5.25 16.92 24.02
N LEU A 215 -4.46 17.80 23.38
CA LEU A 215 -3.40 18.54 24.09
C LEU A 215 -3.96 19.51 25.14
N ALA A 216 -5.15 20.07 24.90
CA ALA A 216 -5.88 20.88 25.87
C ALA A 216 -6.35 20.08 27.11
N LYS A 217 -6.41 18.74 27.03
CA LYS A 217 -6.77 17.87 28.15
C LYS A 217 -5.55 17.41 28.94
N ASP A 218 -4.47 17.05 28.25
CA ASP A 218 -3.24 16.56 28.89
C ASP A 218 -2.54 17.67 29.71
N SER A 219 -2.69 18.93 29.31
CA SER A 219 -2.22 20.10 30.08
C SER A 219 -2.94 20.31 31.43
N LYS A 220 -4.07 19.64 31.68
CA LYS A 220 -4.74 19.65 32.99
C LYS A 220 -4.25 18.57 33.96
N GLY A 221 -3.36 17.67 33.52
CA GLY A 221 -2.80 16.57 34.34
C GLY A 221 -1.52 16.92 35.10
N TRP A 222 -1.02 18.15 34.98
CA TRP A 222 0.17 18.67 35.67
C TRP A 222 -0.20 19.72 36.73
N GLY A 223 -1.26 19.48 37.49
CA GLY A 223 -1.72 20.31 38.61
C GLY A 223 -1.70 19.55 39.92
#